data_AF-A0A935WS44-F1
#
_entry.id   AF-A0A935WS44-F1
#
_cell.length_a   1.000
_cell.length_b   1.000
_cell.length_c   1.000
_cell.angle_alpha   90.00
_cell.angle_beta   90.00
_cell.angle_gamma   90.00
#
_symmetry.space_group_name_H-M   'P 1'
#
loop_
_entity.id
_entity.type
_entity.pdbx_description
1 polymer ?
#
loop_
_entity_poly.entity_id
_entity_poly.type
_entity_poly.pdbx_seq_one_letter_code
_entity_poly.pdbx_strand_id
1 'polypeptide(L)'
;MATLELPGLYVDTVAAQLAGARPILINRDPGPGEIGVPLEWFIALDIVDPGPDGIDRAVTRILVDGVLAFEGGGAPELKPGFDGARSDVQQTADTLRVVLDAATPSASQALVNVRVVTATIGGVHALDETYSFVAEDRTPPKVVGAQAVAPKVVRVGFDEPVIVTDPLGFVFEALDLPAVPVVAVDAESDGAAVRVTLDIELTPDVRYRVTVTGVEDAKENPVVAPDDTAVFTGYRPPRPASRRFDLWSMLPRHNRRDDVTGDLRRFIACLQETVDLLLAEGDRFSDIFDIERAPEGFLDLILHDLGNPFPFDLGELDKRRLASVLVEMYRQKGTAVGIENAIRFFLGIDITAITPFNGATLVLGESELGVDWELGPSDQFARYAFDVEVDIPLSTTERSQIRAIVDYLKPAHTHFVDLVEPSPPAFIDHWELGSSELGVTTELH
;
A
#
# COMPACT_ATOMS: atom_id res chain seq x y z
N MET A 1 -27.00 14.59 19.96
CA MET A 1 -28.11 13.73 19.53
C MET A 1 -27.47 12.51 18.88
N ALA A 2 -27.60 11.33 19.47
CA ALA A 2 -27.14 10.09 18.85
C ALA A 2 -28.12 9.75 17.72
N THR A 3 -27.63 9.72 16.48
CA THR A 3 -28.38 9.26 15.31
C THR A 3 -28.51 7.75 15.40
N LEU A 4 -29.73 7.28 15.63
CA LEU A 4 -30.08 5.87 15.57
C LEU A 4 -30.34 5.52 14.10
N GLU A 5 -29.38 4.88 13.45
CA GLU A 5 -29.59 4.25 12.14
C GLU A 5 -30.63 3.14 12.31
N LEU A 6 -31.76 3.27 11.61
CA LEU A 6 -32.75 2.20 11.54
C LEU A 6 -32.26 1.16 10.52
N PRO A 7 -32.40 -0.15 10.77
CA PRO A 7 -31.99 -1.16 9.80
C PRO A 7 -32.73 -0.96 8.47
N GLY A 8 -31.99 -0.65 7.42
CA GLY A 8 -32.49 -0.52 6.07
C GLY A 8 -32.74 -1.88 5.45
N LEU A 9 -33.88 -2.07 4.79
CA LEU A 9 -34.12 -3.21 3.92
C LEU A 9 -33.47 -2.92 2.56
N TYR A 10 -32.35 -3.57 2.28
CA TYR A 10 -31.70 -3.51 0.97
C TYR A 10 -32.16 -4.71 0.14
N VAL A 11 -32.93 -4.44 -0.90
CA VAL A 11 -33.33 -5.46 -1.87
C VAL A 11 -32.31 -5.44 -3.00
N ASP A 12 -31.32 -6.31 -2.92
CA ASP A 12 -30.20 -6.37 -3.87
C ASP A 12 -30.65 -6.79 -5.27
N THR A 13 -31.57 -7.75 -5.37
CA THR A 13 -32.12 -8.19 -6.67
C THR A 13 -33.57 -8.64 -6.53
N VAL A 14 -34.44 -8.14 -7.41
CA VAL A 14 -35.79 -8.67 -7.64
C VAL A 14 -35.83 -9.26 -9.04
N ALA A 15 -35.83 -10.59 -9.13
CA ALA A 15 -35.95 -11.29 -10.40
C ALA A 15 -37.31 -12.00 -10.50
N ALA A 16 -38.10 -11.66 -11.52
CA ALA A 16 -39.28 -12.43 -11.88
C ALA A 16 -38.83 -13.66 -12.66
N GLN A 17 -38.70 -14.79 -11.98
CA GLN A 17 -38.28 -16.04 -12.62
C GLN A 17 -39.51 -16.72 -13.25
N LEU A 18 -39.69 -16.56 -14.57
CA LEU A 18 -40.56 -17.40 -15.39
C LEU A 18 -39.90 -18.79 -15.56
N ALA A 19 -39.65 -19.49 -14.45
CA ALA A 19 -39.06 -20.82 -14.49
C ALA A 19 -40.15 -21.87 -14.78
N GLY A 20 -40.00 -22.59 -15.89
CA GLY A 20 -40.60 -23.92 -16.04
C GLY A 20 -39.92 -24.99 -15.17
N ALA A 21 -38.83 -24.64 -14.49
CA ALA A 21 -38.17 -25.50 -13.52
C ALA A 21 -38.97 -25.50 -12.21
N ARG A 22 -39.35 -26.69 -11.76
CA ARG A 22 -40.08 -26.95 -10.53
C ARG A 22 -39.38 -28.13 -9.84
N PRO A 23 -39.31 -28.18 -8.51
CA PRO A 23 -39.45 -27.04 -7.59
C PRO A 23 -38.24 -26.08 -7.69
N ILE A 24 -38.31 -24.91 -7.05
CA ILE A 24 -37.23 -23.90 -7.03
C ILE A 24 -36.75 -23.62 -5.60
N LEU A 25 -35.46 -23.29 -5.46
CA LEU A 25 -34.84 -22.87 -4.20
C LEU A 25 -34.65 -21.35 -4.19
N ILE A 26 -35.29 -20.67 -3.25
CA ILE A 26 -35.26 -19.20 -3.13
C ILE A 26 -35.06 -18.76 -1.68
N ASN A 27 -34.91 -17.45 -1.45
CA ASN A 27 -34.76 -16.83 -0.13
C ASN A 27 -33.70 -17.51 0.74
N ARG A 28 -32.54 -17.80 0.14
CA ARG A 28 -31.38 -18.39 0.80
C ARG A 28 -30.68 -17.32 1.64
N ASP A 29 -30.54 -17.60 2.92
CA ASP A 29 -29.83 -16.78 3.89
C ASP A 29 -28.99 -17.73 4.75
N PRO A 30 -27.66 -17.83 4.56
CA PRO A 30 -26.85 -17.00 3.65
C PRO A 30 -27.12 -17.27 2.17
N GLY A 31 -26.84 -16.27 1.34
CA GLY A 31 -26.96 -16.32 -0.10
C GLY A 31 -25.84 -17.12 -0.80
N PRO A 32 -26.05 -17.58 -2.05
CA PRO A 32 -25.02 -18.23 -2.84
C PRO A 32 -23.81 -17.31 -3.09
N GLY A 33 -22.62 -17.77 -2.73
CA GLY A 33 -21.37 -17.02 -2.90
C GLY A 33 -21.18 -15.89 -1.90
N GLU A 34 -22.04 -15.77 -0.88
CA GLU A 34 -21.89 -14.77 0.17
C GLU A 34 -20.59 -15.01 0.96
N ILE A 35 -19.90 -13.92 1.32
CA ILE A 35 -18.62 -13.94 2.04
C ILE A 35 -18.77 -13.10 3.30
N GLY A 36 -18.18 -13.54 4.41
CA GLY A 36 -18.24 -12.78 5.67
C GLY A 36 -19.45 -13.11 6.53
N VAL A 37 -20.06 -14.28 6.32
CA VAL A 37 -21.23 -14.72 7.08
C VAL A 37 -20.83 -14.95 8.56
N PRO A 38 -21.54 -14.37 9.54
CA PRO A 38 -21.20 -14.57 10.95
C PRO A 38 -21.09 -16.06 11.34
N LEU A 39 -20.13 -16.43 12.18
CA LEU A 39 -19.86 -17.85 12.49
C LEU A 39 -21.07 -18.58 13.10
N GLU A 40 -21.90 -17.83 13.84
CA GLU A 40 -23.13 -18.32 14.47
C GLU A 40 -24.38 -18.03 13.64
N TRP A 41 -24.27 -17.71 12.35
CA TRP A 41 -25.43 -17.46 11.52
C TRP A 41 -26.22 -18.75 11.24
N PHE A 42 -27.55 -18.67 11.22
CA PHE A 42 -28.40 -19.80 10.86
C PHE A 42 -28.52 -19.90 9.33
N ILE A 43 -28.94 -21.07 8.82
CA ILE A 43 -29.21 -21.27 7.39
C ILE A 43 -30.73 -21.32 7.20
N ALA A 44 -31.31 -20.33 6.53
CA ALA A 44 -32.71 -20.30 6.12
C ALA A 44 -32.84 -20.42 4.60
N LEU A 45 -33.82 -21.22 4.16
CA LEU A 45 -34.15 -21.36 2.75
C LEU A 45 -35.63 -21.67 2.57
N ASP A 46 -36.17 -21.23 1.43
CA ASP A 46 -37.53 -21.54 1.00
C ASP A 46 -37.48 -22.40 -0.27
N ILE A 47 -38.15 -23.56 -0.21
CA ILE A 47 -38.37 -24.43 -1.36
C ILE A 47 -39.80 -24.17 -1.84
N VAL A 48 -39.96 -23.71 -3.07
CA VAL A 48 -41.26 -23.31 -3.62
C VAL A 48 -41.60 -24.15 -4.83
N ASP A 49 -42.84 -24.64 -4.90
CA ASP A 49 -43.45 -25.13 -6.12
C ASP A 49 -44.37 -24.04 -6.71
N PRO A 50 -44.01 -23.39 -7.82
CA PRO A 50 -44.87 -22.40 -8.46
C PRO A 50 -46.09 -23.02 -9.18
N GLY A 51 -46.19 -24.35 -9.24
CA GLY A 51 -47.35 -25.05 -9.81
C GLY A 51 -48.29 -25.64 -8.75
N PRO A 52 -49.25 -26.49 -9.16
CA PRO A 52 -50.34 -26.94 -8.27
C PRO A 52 -49.99 -28.15 -7.38
N ASP A 53 -48.80 -28.74 -7.54
CA ASP A 53 -48.48 -30.04 -6.92
C ASP A 53 -48.02 -29.88 -5.46
N GLY A 54 -47.36 -28.77 -5.13
CA GLY A 54 -46.78 -28.52 -3.80
C GLY A 54 -45.49 -29.33 -3.55
N ILE A 55 -44.82 -29.07 -2.43
CA ILE A 55 -43.56 -29.73 -2.05
C ILE A 55 -43.82 -31.00 -1.24
N ASP A 56 -43.19 -32.11 -1.63
CA ASP A 56 -43.19 -33.34 -0.84
C ASP A 56 -42.13 -33.24 0.28
N ARG A 57 -42.61 -32.88 1.48
CA ARG A 57 -41.77 -32.81 2.69
C ARG A 57 -41.10 -34.14 3.00
N ALA A 58 -41.78 -35.28 2.82
CA ALA A 58 -41.28 -36.59 3.25
C ALA A 58 -40.02 -37.04 2.48
N VAL A 59 -39.86 -36.58 1.24
CA VAL A 59 -38.68 -36.88 0.41
C VAL A 59 -37.62 -35.77 0.45
N THR A 60 -37.90 -34.64 1.12
CA THR A 60 -36.97 -33.51 1.20
C THR A 60 -35.82 -33.83 2.15
N ARG A 61 -34.58 -33.61 1.69
CA ARG A 61 -33.34 -33.79 2.42
C ARG A 61 -32.46 -32.56 2.22
N ILE A 62 -31.93 -32.02 3.31
CA ILE A 62 -30.94 -30.93 3.26
C ILE A 62 -29.66 -31.42 3.95
N LEU A 63 -28.53 -31.28 3.25
CA LEU A 63 -27.22 -31.63 3.74
C LEU A 63 -26.36 -30.37 3.85
N VAL A 64 -25.65 -30.21 4.96
CA VAL A 64 -24.66 -29.15 5.18
C VAL A 64 -23.30 -29.82 5.30
N ASP A 65 -22.37 -29.49 4.40
CA ASP A 65 -21.06 -30.13 4.24
C ASP A 65 -21.13 -31.66 4.15
N GLY A 66 -22.16 -32.15 3.46
CA GLY A 66 -22.43 -33.58 3.30
C GLY A 66 -23.02 -34.26 4.54
N VAL A 67 -23.21 -33.56 5.65
CA VAL A 67 -23.90 -34.04 6.85
C VAL A 67 -25.39 -33.76 6.71
N LEU A 68 -26.23 -34.78 6.95
CA LEU A 68 -27.67 -34.63 6.89
C LEU A 68 -28.17 -33.71 8.01
N ALA A 69 -28.69 -32.54 7.65
CA ALA A 69 -29.19 -31.52 8.57
C ALA A 69 -30.72 -31.56 8.71
N PHE A 70 -31.44 -31.86 7.63
CA PHE A 70 -32.89 -32.00 7.62
C PHE A 70 -33.35 -33.22 6.83
N GLU A 71 -34.30 -33.96 7.40
CA GLU A 71 -35.00 -35.07 6.76
C GLU A 71 -36.49 -34.98 7.07
N GLY A 72 -37.28 -34.55 6.10
CA GLY A 72 -38.71 -34.46 6.29
C GLY A 72 -39.35 -35.85 6.43
N GLY A 73 -40.33 -35.95 7.34
CA GLY A 73 -40.90 -37.23 7.77
C GLY A 73 -40.01 -38.05 8.72
N GLY A 74 -38.80 -37.59 9.01
CA GLY A 74 -37.93 -38.19 10.03
C GLY A 74 -38.38 -37.89 11.46
N ALA A 75 -37.90 -38.69 12.42
CA ALA A 75 -38.11 -38.45 13.84
C ALA A 75 -36.75 -38.42 14.57
N PRO A 76 -36.19 -37.23 14.89
CA PRO A 76 -36.64 -35.89 14.52
C PRO A 76 -36.34 -35.53 13.04
N GLU A 77 -37.06 -34.54 12.51
CA GLU A 77 -36.84 -34.03 11.16
C GLU A 77 -35.57 -33.18 11.05
N LEU A 78 -35.40 -32.22 11.97
CA LEU A 78 -34.14 -31.52 12.18
C LEU A 78 -33.17 -32.45 12.90
N LYS A 79 -31.98 -32.63 12.36
CA LYS A 79 -30.99 -33.56 12.92
C LYS A 79 -30.20 -32.90 14.05
N PRO A 80 -29.78 -33.68 15.06
CA PRO A 80 -28.93 -33.18 16.14
C PRO A 80 -27.71 -32.44 15.58
N GLY A 81 -27.49 -31.22 16.07
CA GLY A 81 -26.41 -30.35 15.60
C GLY A 81 -26.89 -29.25 14.66
N PHE A 82 -28.11 -29.34 14.12
CA PHE A 82 -28.78 -28.31 13.31
C PHE A 82 -30.17 -27.94 13.87
N ASP A 83 -30.45 -28.37 15.10
CA ASP A 83 -31.70 -28.21 15.84
C ASP A 83 -31.59 -27.14 16.95
N GLY A 84 -30.76 -26.11 16.73
CA GLY A 84 -30.59 -24.98 17.63
C GLY A 84 -31.87 -24.15 17.83
N ALA A 85 -31.81 -23.18 18.73
CA ALA A 85 -32.99 -22.44 19.23
C ALA A 85 -33.76 -21.65 18.15
N ARG A 86 -33.09 -21.27 17.05
CA ARG A 86 -33.71 -20.56 15.91
C ARG A 86 -34.24 -21.51 14.84
N SER A 87 -34.04 -22.82 14.98
CA SER A 87 -34.48 -23.78 13.97
C SER A 87 -36.00 -23.84 13.89
N ASP A 88 -36.51 -23.87 12.67
CA ASP A 88 -37.94 -23.89 12.41
C ASP A 88 -38.24 -24.55 11.07
N VAL A 89 -39.42 -25.16 10.96
CA VAL A 89 -39.89 -25.80 9.72
C VAL A 89 -41.35 -25.47 9.53
N GLN A 90 -41.64 -24.71 8.48
CA GLN A 90 -43.01 -24.28 8.14
C GLN A 90 -43.36 -24.74 6.74
N GLN A 91 -44.58 -25.26 6.56
CA GLN A 91 -45.07 -25.70 5.27
C GLN A 91 -46.42 -25.06 4.97
N THR A 92 -46.54 -24.46 3.79
CA THR A 92 -47.79 -23.97 3.18
C THR A 92 -48.21 -24.91 2.05
N ALA A 93 -49.21 -24.51 1.25
CA ALA A 93 -49.66 -25.31 0.11
C ALA A 93 -48.56 -25.47 -0.98
N ASP A 94 -47.72 -24.44 -1.15
CA ASP A 94 -46.74 -24.32 -2.23
C ASP A 94 -45.30 -24.21 -1.74
N THR A 95 -45.07 -23.92 -0.46
CA THR A 95 -43.76 -23.58 0.09
C THR A 95 -43.39 -24.47 1.28
N LEU A 96 -42.14 -24.90 1.32
CA LEU A 96 -41.50 -25.49 2.50
C LEU A 96 -40.33 -24.60 2.91
N ARG A 97 -40.48 -23.91 4.04
CA ARG A 97 -39.43 -23.12 4.67
C ARG A 97 -38.70 -23.96 5.71
N VAL A 98 -37.38 -23.98 5.62
CA VAL A 98 -36.52 -24.65 6.59
C VAL A 98 -35.49 -23.67 7.11
N VAL A 99 -35.39 -23.56 8.44
CA VAL A 99 -34.35 -22.83 9.16
C VAL A 99 -33.54 -23.84 9.97
N LEU A 100 -32.25 -23.90 9.69
CA LEU A 100 -31.27 -24.76 10.34
C LEU A 100 -30.37 -23.89 11.21
N ASP A 101 -30.42 -24.10 12.53
CA ASP A 101 -29.56 -23.39 13.47
C ASP A 101 -28.49 -24.36 13.96
N ALA A 102 -27.25 -24.16 13.48
CA ALA A 102 -26.13 -25.03 13.84
C ALA A 102 -25.80 -24.88 15.33
N ALA A 103 -25.72 -25.99 16.05
CA ALA A 103 -25.38 -26.00 17.47
C ALA A 103 -23.89 -25.68 17.73
N THR A 104 -23.04 -25.86 16.72
CA THR A 104 -21.62 -25.48 16.75
C THR A 104 -21.40 -24.40 15.68
N PRO A 105 -20.74 -23.27 16.03
CA PRO A 105 -20.42 -22.24 15.05
C PRO A 105 -19.55 -22.78 13.91
N SER A 106 -19.67 -22.16 12.74
CA SER A 106 -18.79 -22.42 11.61
C SER A 106 -17.34 -22.09 11.96
N ALA A 107 -16.38 -22.82 11.38
CA ALA A 107 -14.98 -22.44 11.50
C ALA A 107 -14.71 -21.14 10.71
N SER A 108 -13.72 -20.37 11.16
CA SER A 108 -13.27 -19.15 10.46
C SER A 108 -12.94 -19.44 8.99
N GLN A 109 -13.40 -18.58 8.08
CA GLN A 109 -13.23 -18.73 6.62
C GLN A 109 -13.72 -20.07 6.04
N ALA A 110 -14.54 -20.84 6.76
CA ALA A 110 -15.04 -22.12 6.25
C ALA A 110 -15.93 -21.90 5.03
N LEU A 111 -15.69 -22.68 3.96
CA LEU A 111 -16.60 -22.82 2.85
C LEU A 111 -17.68 -23.84 3.21
N VAL A 112 -18.89 -23.35 3.50
CA VAL A 112 -20.04 -24.19 3.89
C VAL A 112 -20.86 -24.51 2.65
N ASN A 113 -21.11 -25.80 2.40
CA ASN A 113 -21.87 -26.29 1.25
C ASN A 113 -23.25 -26.77 1.68
N VAL A 114 -24.31 -26.18 1.12
CA VAL A 114 -25.69 -26.55 1.39
C VAL A 114 -26.27 -27.23 0.15
N ARG A 115 -26.60 -28.51 0.29
CA ARG A 115 -27.25 -29.31 -0.76
C ARG A 115 -28.70 -29.61 -0.39
N VAL A 116 -29.62 -29.24 -1.27
CA VAL A 116 -31.06 -29.45 -1.12
C VAL A 116 -31.53 -30.46 -2.15
N VAL A 117 -32.08 -31.57 -1.69
CA VAL A 117 -32.68 -32.62 -2.53
C VAL A 117 -34.17 -32.72 -2.19
N THR A 118 -35.05 -32.55 -3.16
CA THR A 118 -36.50 -32.56 -2.94
C THR A 118 -37.27 -32.91 -4.22
N ALA A 119 -38.58 -33.12 -4.10
CA ALA A 119 -39.49 -33.32 -5.21
C ALA A 119 -40.86 -32.73 -4.90
N THR A 120 -41.67 -32.52 -5.94
CA THR A 120 -43.09 -32.18 -5.78
C THR A 120 -43.90 -33.39 -5.34
N ILE A 121 -45.11 -33.17 -4.81
CA ILE A 121 -46.02 -34.27 -4.46
C ILE A 121 -46.32 -35.10 -5.72
N GLY A 122 -46.18 -36.42 -5.60
CA GLY A 122 -46.30 -37.36 -6.73
C GLY A 122 -45.01 -37.55 -7.54
N GLY A 123 -43.95 -36.80 -7.22
CA GLY A 123 -42.59 -37.03 -7.74
C GLY A 123 -42.37 -36.69 -9.21
N VAL A 124 -43.26 -35.90 -9.82
CA VAL A 124 -43.18 -35.51 -11.23
C VAL A 124 -41.98 -34.60 -11.50
N HIS A 125 -41.64 -33.77 -10.51
CA HIS A 125 -40.59 -32.77 -10.59
C HIS A 125 -39.64 -32.92 -9.40
N ALA A 126 -38.34 -32.83 -9.64
CA ALA A 126 -37.30 -33.01 -8.62
C ALA A 126 -36.24 -31.90 -8.71
N LEU A 127 -35.65 -31.58 -7.56
CA LEU A 127 -34.59 -30.61 -7.41
C LEU A 127 -33.43 -31.26 -6.64
N ASP A 128 -32.22 -31.05 -7.13
CA ASP A 128 -30.96 -31.39 -6.47
C ASP A 128 -29.99 -30.24 -6.75
N GLU A 129 -29.99 -29.26 -5.85
CA GLU A 129 -29.20 -28.04 -5.98
C GLU A 129 -28.22 -27.93 -4.82
N THR A 130 -26.99 -27.50 -5.12
CA THR A 130 -25.98 -27.19 -4.10
C THR A 130 -25.54 -25.74 -4.28
N TYR A 131 -25.49 -25.00 -3.18
CA TYR A 131 -24.87 -23.68 -3.13
C TYR A 131 -23.92 -23.61 -1.94
N SER A 132 -23.06 -22.59 -1.91
CA SER A 132 -22.08 -22.42 -0.85
C SER A 132 -21.95 -20.97 -0.44
N PHE A 133 -21.47 -20.74 0.78
CA PHE A 133 -21.09 -19.43 1.30
C PHE A 133 -19.81 -19.56 2.14
N VAL A 134 -19.16 -18.43 2.45
CA VAL A 134 -17.92 -18.38 3.21
C VAL A 134 -18.16 -17.65 4.53
N ALA A 135 -17.84 -18.32 5.63
CA ALA A 135 -17.92 -17.76 6.97
C ALA A 135 -16.94 -16.57 7.17
N GLU A 136 -17.24 -15.68 8.11
CA GLU A 136 -16.38 -14.56 8.49
C GLU A 136 -14.99 -15.04 8.92
N ASP A 137 -14.02 -14.14 8.76
CA ASP A 137 -12.66 -14.40 9.18
C ASP A 137 -12.43 -13.87 10.59
N ARG A 138 -12.08 -14.78 11.49
CA ARG A 138 -11.66 -14.51 12.86
C ARG A 138 -10.30 -15.12 13.18
N THR A 139 -9.53 -15.47 12.16
CA THR A 139 -8.20 -16.04 12.37
C THR A 139 -7.23 -14.90 12.59
N PRO A 140 -6.58 -14.81 13.76
CA PRO A 140 -5.62 -13.76 14.01
C PRO A 140 -4.30 -14.03 13.26
N PRO A 141 -3.62 -12.98 12.80
CA PRO A 141 -2.31 -13.09 12.17
C PRO A 141 -1.26 -13.57 13.19
N LYS A 142 -0.26 -14.31 12.72
CA LYS A 142 0.78 -14.95 13.55
C LYS A 142 2.16 -14.46 13.21
N VAL A 143 2.97 -14.22 14.24
CA VAL A 143 4.38 -13.89 14.07
C VAL A 143 5.15 -15.14 13.64
N VAL A 144 5.71 -15.12 12.44
CA VAL A 144 6.52 -16.22 11.87
C VAL A 144 7.98 -16.10 12.28
N GLY A 145 8.48 -14.88 12.47
CA GLY A 145 9.86 -14.65 12.88
C GLY A 145 10.25 -13.18 12.92
N ALA A 146 11.48 -12.90 13.35
CA ALA A 146 12.05 -11.57 13.35
C ALA A 146 13.53 -11.61 12.95
N GLN A 147 14.02 -10.52 12.36
CA GLN A 147 15.42 -10.37 11.97
C GLN A 147 15.87 -8.92 12.09
N ALA A 148 17.01 -8.69 12.73
CA ALA A 148 17.66 -7.38 12.69
C ALA A 148 18.30 -7.15 11.32
N VAL A 149 17.86 -6.12 10.59
CA VAL A 149 18.34 -5.81 9.22
C VAL A 149 19.28 -4.61 9.19
N ALA A 150 19.26 -3.77 10.23
CA ALA A 150 20.18 -2.67 10.45
C ALA A 150 20.38 -2.45 11.96
N PRO A 151 21.34 -1.60 12.40
CA PRO A 151 21.60 -1.37 13.82
C PRO A 151 20.35 -0.98 14.62
N LYS A 152 19.44 -0.19 14.04
CA LYS A 152 18.19 0.28 14.67
C LYS A 152 16.92 -0.25 14.01
N VAL A 153 17.01 -1.30 13.18
CA VAL A 153 15.86 -1.76 12.39
C VAL A 153 15.68 -3.26 12.51
N VAL A 154 14.49 -3.66 12.92
CA VAL A 154 14.05 -5.06 12.99
C VAL A 154 12.93 -5.27 12.00
N ARG A 155 13.02 -6.32 11.19
CA ARG A 155 11.93 -6.80 10.34
C ARG A 155 11.25 -7.96 11.04
N VAL A 156 9.96 -7.81 11.34
CA VAL A 156 9.10 -8.85 11.89
C VAL A 156 8.24 -9.41 10.76
N GLY A 157 8.18 -10.73 10.61
CA GLY A 157 7.40 -11.41 9.57
C GLY A 157 6.15 -12.07 10.15
N PHE A 158 5.07 -12.02 9.39
CA PHE A 158 3.76 -12.60 9.68
C PHE A 158 3.38 -13.64 8.63
N ASP A 159 2.43 -14.51 8.94
CA ASP A 159 1.92 -15.54 8.02
C ASP A 159 0.95 -14.99 6.97
N GLU A 160 0.46 -13.77 7.16
CA GLU A 160 -0.41 -13.05 6.25
C GLU A 160 -0.12 -11.54 6.23
N PRO A 161 -0.68 -10.77 5.27
CA PRO A 161 -0.56 -9.31 5.26
C PRO A 161 -1.20 -8.65 6.48
N VAL A 162 -0.49 -7.68 7.06
CA VAL A 162 -0.91 -7.00 8.30
C VAL A 162 -0.90 -5.49 8.18
N ILE A 163 -1.62 -4.84 9.10
CA ILE A 163 -1.69 -3.39 9.29
C ILE A 163 -1.21 -3.07 10.70
N VAL A 164 -0.35 -2.05 10.83
CA VAL A 164 0.11 -1.54 12.14
C VAL A 164 -0.94 -0.58 12.69
N THR A 165 -1.51 -0.89 13.85
CA THR A 165 -2.48 -0.04 14.56
C THR A 165 -1.84 0.77 15.69
N ASP A 166 -0.76 0.25 16.31
CA ASP A 166 0.07 0.98 17.27
C ASP A 166 1.57 0.72 17.00
N PRO A 167 2.31 1.72 16.48
CA PRO A 167 3.75 1.60 16.25
C PRO A 167 4.58 1.28 17.50
N LEU A 168 4.07 1.60 18.69
CA LEU A 168 4.76 1.33 19.97
C LEU A 168 4.44 -0.05 20.54
N GLY A 169 3.55 -0.81 19.89
CA GLY A 169 3.12 -2.12 20.35
C GLY A 169 4.17 -3.23 20.20
N PHE A 170 5.38 -2.91 19.70
CA PHE A 170 6.51 -3.83 19.60
C PHE A 170 7.43 -3.70 20.83
N VAL A 171 7.35 -4.69 21.73
CA VAL A 171 8.15 -4.71 22.96
C VAL A 171 9.33 -5.66 22.82
N PHE A 172 10.53 -5.20 23.15
CA PHE A 172 11.77 -5.98 23.04
C PHE A 172 12.34 -6.33 24.41
N GLU A 173 12.63 -7.62 24.61
CA GLU A 173 13.28 -8.15 25.81
C GLU A 173 14.61 -8.79 25.44
N ALA A 174 15.72 -8.33 26.04
CA ALA A 174 17.02 -8.97 25.87
C ALA A 174 17.06 -10.31 26.64
N LEU A 175 17.42 -11.39 25.94
CA LEU A 175 17.53 -12.74 26.52
C LEU A 175 18.93 -13.06 27.02
N ASP A 176 19.94 -12.35 26.51
CA ASP A 176 21.34 -12.49 26.89
C ASP A 176 21.87 -11.15 27.43
N LEU A 177 22.90 -11.20 28.29
CA LEU A 177 23.55 -10.03 28.88
C LEU A 177 25.06 -10.05 28.59
N PRO A 178 25.73 -8.89 28.47
CA PRO A 178 25.21 -7.53 28.58
C PRO A 178 24.40 -7.10 27.35
N ALA A 179 23.37 -6.28 27.56
CA ALA A 179 22.55 -5.71 26.49
C ALA A 179 21.96 -4.37 26.94
N VAL A 180 21.81 -3.44 26.00
CA VAL A 180 21.09 -2.19 26.26
C VAL A 180 19.59 -2.40 25.96
N PRO A 181 18.68 -1.93 26.84
CA PRO A 181 17.24 -1.98 26.55
C PRO A 181 16.92 -1.07 25.36
N VAL A 182 16.11 -1.59 24.43
CA VAL A 182 15.69 -0.88 23.22
C VAL A 182 14.17 -0.73 23.21
N VAL A 183 13.67 0.33 22.58
CA VAL A 183 12.24 0.63 22.47
C VAL A 183 11.89 0.93 21.02
N ALA A 184 10.73 0.46 20.58
CA ALA A 184 10.17 0.84 19.28
C ALA A 184 9.82 2.33 19.28
N VAL A 185 10.22 3.05 18.23
CA VAL A 185 9.84 4.47 18.02
C VAL A 185 8.88 4.63 16.85
N ASP A 186 8.90 3.69 15.92
CA ASP A 186 8.09 3.70 14.71
C ASP A 186 7.97 2.28 14.14
N ALA A 187 6.91 2.01 13.39
CA ALA A 187 6.68 0.73 12.73
C ALA A 187 5.82 0.90 11.47
N GLU A 188 6.29 0.32 10.36
CA GLU A 188 5.64 0.41 9.06
C GLU A 188 5.37 -0.98 8.48
N SER A 189 4.12 -1.25 8.08
CA SER A 189 3.73 -2.49 7.40
C SER A 189 4.16 -2.50 5.93
N ASP A 190 4.79 -3.60 5.51
CA ASP A 190 5.16 -3.96 4.14
C ASP A 190 4.59 -5.36 3.83
N GLY A 191 3.30 -5.42 3.50
CA GLY A 191 2.58 -6.67 3.28
C GLY A 191 2.58 -7.55 4.53
N ALA A 192 3.18 -8.75 4.42
CA ALA A 192 3.30 -9.70 5.53
C ALA A 192 4.54 -9.46 6.42
N ALA A 193 5.18 -8.30 6.31
CA ALA A 193 6.30 -7.92 7.17
C ALA A 193 6.05 -6.55 7.78
N VAL A 194 6.59 -6.31 8.97
CA VAL A 194 6.62 -4.99 9.59
C VAL A 194 8.07 -4.59 9.82
N ARG A 195 8.43 -3.39 9.37
CA ARG A 195 9.71 -2.76 9.64
C ARG A 195 9.58 -1.89 10.89
N VAL A 196 10.20 -2.32 11.98
CA VAL A 196 10.23 -1.61 13.27
C VAL A 196 11.52 -0.83 13.39
N THR A 197 11.41 0.46 13.67
CA THR A 197 12.54 1.35 13.96
C THR A 197 12.69 1.51 15.47
N LEU A 198 13.93 1.42 15.96
CA LEU A 198 14.29 1.49 17.37
C LEU A 198 14.88 2.86 17.74
N ASP A 199 14.77 3.22 19.01
CA ASP A 199 15.36 4.45 19.57
C ASP A 199 16.90 4.44 19.51
N ILE A 200 17.49 3.31 19.88
CA ILE A 200 18.94 3.08 19.93
C ILE A 200 19.35 1.83 19.14
N GLU A 201 20.66 1.64 18.99
CA GLU A 201 21.22 0.48 18.30
C GLU A 201 21.10 -0.79 19.14
N LEU A 202 20.79 -1.90 18.48
CA LEU A 202 20.79 -3.23 19.09
C LEU A 202 22.21 -3.60 19.50
N THR A 203 22.34 -4.23 20.66
CA THR A 203 23.61 -4.84 21.05
C THR A 203 23.92 -6.01 20.09
N PRO A 204 25.06 -5.99 19.38
CA PRO A 204 25.40 -7.03 18.42
C PRO A 204 25.43 -8.42 19.04
N ASP A 205 24.88 -9.41 18.32
CA ASP A 205 24.90 -10.84 18.68
C ASP A 205 24.13 -11.23 19.97
N VAL A 206 23.50 -10.28 20.65
CA VAL A 206 22.57 -10.56 21.75
C VAL A 206 21.26 -11.07 21.17
N ARG A 207 20.67 -12.10 21.80
CA ARG A 207 19.33 -12.53 21.42
C ARG A 207 18.28 -11.65 22.08
N TYR A 208 17.28 -11.26 21.31
CA TYR A 208 16.12 -10.50 21.75
C TYR A 208 14.85 -11.30 21.47
N ARG A 209 13.87 -11.18 22.36
CA ARG A 209 12.47 -11.55 22.09
C ARG A 209 11.71 -10.28 21.75
N VAL A 210 10.96 -10.31 20.64
CA VAL A 210 9.93 -9.31 20.37
C VAL A 210 8.58 -9.90 20.74
N THR A 211 7.76 -9.11 21.45
CA THR A 211 6.35 -9.36 21.67
C THR A 211 5.57 -8.28 20.94
N VAL A 212 4.63 -8.70 20.09
CA VAL A 212 3.87 -7.83 19.20
C VAL A 212 2.48 -7.62 19.76
N THR A 213 2.15 -6.36 19.97
CA THR A 213 0.80 -5.84 20.19
C THR A 213 0.57 -4.71 19.18
N GLY A 214 -0.67 -4.35 18.86
CA GLY A 214 -0.92 -3.24 17.92
C GLY A 214 -0.72 -3.57 16.44
N VAL A 215 -0.97 -4.82 16.05
CA VAL A 215 -0.99 -5.28 14.66
C VAL A 215 -2.28 -6.08 14.44
N GLU A 216 -2.93 -5.83 13.32
CA GLU A 216 -4.17 -6.48 12.90
C GLU A 216 -4.07 -6.96 11.45
N ASP A 217 -4.89 -7.92 11.06
CA ASP A 217 -5.05 -8.33 9.66
C ASP A 217 -5.99 -7.36 8.90
N ALA A 218 -6.29 -7.68 7.63
CA ALA A 218 -7.23 -6.90 6.81
C ALA A 218 -8.71 -7.02 7.27
N LYS A 219 -8.99 -7.86 8.26
CA LYS A 219 -10.31 -8.16 8.83
C LYS A 219 -10.42 -7.72 10.30
N GLU A 220 -9.49 -6.88 10.75
CA GLU A 220 -9.45 -6.29 12.10
C GLU A 220 -9.26 -7.35 13.21
N ASN A 221 -8.71 -8.51 12.88
CA ASN A 221 -8.30 -9.50 13.88
C ASN A 221 -6.92 -9.14 14.43
N PRO A 222 -6.80 -8.88 15.74
CA PRO A 222 -5.50 -8.53 16.33
C PRO A 222 -4.61 -9.76 16.47
N VAL A 223 -3.29 -9.54 16.40
CA VAL A 223 -2.28 -10.53 16.82
C VAL A 223 -2.53 -10.89 18.28
N VAL A 224 -2.52 -12.18 18.60
CA VAL A 224 -2.76 -12.68 19.97
C VAL A 224 -1.77 -13.76 20.38
N ALA A 225 -1.53 -13.85 21.69
CA ALA A 225 -0.74 -14.91 22.28
C ALA A 225 -1.36 -16.30 22.03
N PRO A 226 -0.54 -17.34 21.85
CA PRO A 226 0.92 -17.39 22.01
C PRO A 226 1.73 -17.07 20.74
N ASP A 227 1.05 -16.79 19.63
CA ASP A 227 1.66 -16.60 18.31
C ASP A 227 2.08 -15.13 18.06
N ASP A 228 2.24 -14.36 19.15
CA ASP A 228 2.56 -12.93 19.18
C ASP A 228 4.06 -12.65 19.41
N THR A 229 4.90 -13.69 19.41
CA THR A 229 6.32 -13.54 19.76
C THR A 229 7.28 -14.15 18.76
N ALA A 230 8.47 -13.54 18.64
CA ALA A 230 9.60 -14.11 17.91
C ALA A 230 10.93 -13.82 18.61
N VAL A 231 11.93 -14.67 18.35
CA VAL A 231 13.30 -14.49 18.84
C VAL A 231 14.24 -14.23 17.67
N PHE A 232 15.10 -13.23 17.81
CA PHE A 232 16.10 -12.87 16.81
C PHE A 232 17.42 -12.49 17.46
N THR A 233 18.47 -12.35 16.64
CA THR A 233 19.80 -11.92 17.08
C THR A 233 20.04 -10.48 16.66
N GLY A 234 20.60 -9.68 17.57
CA GLY A 234 20.96 -8.28 17.34
C GLY A 234 21.91 -8.12 16.16
N TYR A 235 21.76 -7.01 15.45
CA TYR A 235 22.48 -6.77 14.21
C TYR A 235 24.00 -6.70 14.45
N ARG A 236 24.76 -7.52 13.72
CA ARG A 236 26.22 -7.40 13.66
C ARG A 236 26.63 -6.70 12.37
N PRO A 237 27.24 -5.51 12.44
CA PRO A 237 27.78 -4.85 11.27
C PRO A 237 28.81 -5.72 10.54
N PRO A 238 28.89 -5.66 9.20
CA PRO A 238 29.92 -6.33 8.45
C PRO A 238 31.30 -5.83 8.89
N ARG A 239 32.23 -6.76 9.11
CA ARG A 239 33.61 -6.44 9.50
C ARG A 239 34.61 -7.22 8.64
N PRO A 240 35.78 -6.64 8.33
CA PRO A 240 36.82 -7.36 7.61
C PRO A 240 37.20 -8.65 8.34
N ALA A 241 37.26 -9.78 7.62
CA ALA A 241 37.56 -11.09 8.21
C ALA A 241 38.95 -11.16 8.88
N SER A 242 39.88 -10.32 8.43
CA SER A 242 41.22 -10.18 8.97
C SER A 242 41.30 -9.34 10.25
N ARG A 243 40.24 -8.61 10.64
CA ARG A 243 40.26 -7.76 11.84
C ARG A 243 40.48 -8.60 13.10
N ARG A 244 41.48 -8.18 13.88
CA ARG A 244 41.84 -8.75 15.19
C ARG A 244 41.89 -7.62 16.22
N PHE A 245 40.71 -7.12 16.58
CA PHE A 245 40.56 -6.05 17.57
C PHE A 245 39.68 -6.54 18.72
N ASP A 246 40.25 -7.38 19.59
CA ASP A 246 39.58 -7.90 20.79
C ASP A 246 40.26 -7.35 22.04
N LEU A 247 39.61 -6.42 22.72
CA LEU A 247 40.09 -5.74 23.93
C LEU A 247 40.47 -6.73 25.03
N TRP A 248 39.74 -7.84 25.16
CA TRP A 248 40.08 -8.86 26.18
C TRP A 248 41.44 -9.48 25.89
N SER A 249 41.72 -9.82 24.62
CA SER A 249 43.02 -10.37 24.23
C SER A 249 44.17 -9.38 24.41
N MET A 250 43.89 -8.07 24.27
CA MET A 250 44.85 -6.97 24.44
C MET A 250 45.21 -6.71 25.90
N LEU A 251 44.39 -7.14 26.86
CA LEU A 251 44.72 -7.00 28.27
C LEU A 251 45.93 -7.87 28.68
N PRO A 252 46.79 -7.36 29.59
CA PRO A 252 47.84 -8.15 30.20
C PRO A 252 47.31 -9.47 30.77
N ARG A 253 48.08 -10.55 30.61
CA ARG A 253 47.65 -11.90 31.02
C ARG A 253 47.34 -12.01 32.52
N HIS A 254 48.00 -11.22 33.38
CA HIS A 254 47.75 -11.26 34.82
C HIS A 254 46.33 -10.77 35.16
N ASN A 255 45.88 -9.64 34.59
CA ASN A 255 44.51 -9.14 34.78
C ASN A 255 43.44 -10.17 34.35
N ARG A 256 43.69 -10.89 33.25
CA ARG A 256 42.77 -11.93 32.78
C ARG A 256 42.72 -13.16 33.69
N ARG A 257 43.86 -13.54 34.27
CA ARG A 257 43.95 -14.70 35.17
C ARG A 257 43.35 -14.39 36.53
N ASP A 258 43.51 -13.16 36.99
CA ASP A 258 43.08 -12.74 38.31
C ASP A 258 41.56 -12.37 38.33
N ASP A 259 40.91 -12.32 37.15
CA ASP A 259 39.44 -12.18 36.99
C ASP A 259 38.71 -13.51 37.27
N VAL A 260 38.65 -13.89 38.55
CA VAL A 260 37.98 -15.12 38.99
C VAL A 260 36.44 -14.96 38.96
N THR A 261 35.93 -13.74 39.16
CA THR A 261 34.47 -13.47 39.19
C THR A 261 33.87 -13.28 37.80
N GLY A 262 34.70 -12.94 36.80
CA GLY A 262 34.26 -12.66 35.43
C GLY A 262 33.74 -11.22 35.25
N ASP A 263 33.81 -10.38 36.27
CA ASP A 263 33.30 -9.02 36.24
C ASP A 263 34.18 -8.14 35.35
N LEU A 264 35.51 -8.34 35.35
CA LEU A 264 36.39 -7.62 34.44
C LEU A 264 36.09 -8.02 32.98
N ARG A 265 35.88 -9.30 32.71
CA ARG A 265 35.51 -9.77 31.38
C ARG A 265 34.19 -9.17 30.90
N ARG A 266 33.18 -9.10 31.76
CA ARG A 266 31.89 -8.46 31.43
C ARG A 266 32.05 -6.96 31.16
N PHE A 267 32.80 -6.25 32.01
CA PHE A 267 33.08 -4.83 31.83
C PHE A 267 33.80 -4.55 30.50
N ILE A 268 34.81 -5.36 30.16
CA ILE A 268 35.53 -5.24 28.89
C ILE A 268 34.63 -5.58 27.70
N ALA A 269 33.69 -6.52 27.84
CA ALA A 269 32.72 -6.82 26.79
C ALA A 269 31.80 -5.62 26.50
N CYS A 270 31.37 -4.87 27.52
CA CYS A 270 30.61 -3.63 27.31
C CYS A 270 31.42 -2.57 26.55
N LEU A 271 32.74 -2.46 26.81
CA LEU A 271 33.61 -1.55 26.05
C LEU A 271 33.86 -2.04 24.62
N GLN A 272 33.98 -3.36 24.45
CA GLN A 272 34.18 -3.98 23.14
C GLN A 272 33.01 -3.67 22.20
N GLU A 273 31.77 -3.70 22.70
CA GLU A 273 30.57 -3.32 21.94
C GLU A 273 30.68 -1.92 21.37
N THR A 274 30.95 -0.91 22.19
CA THR A 274 31.11 0.49 21.72
C THR A 274 32.26 0.62 20.73
N VAL A 275 33.37 -0.07 20.96
CA VAL A 275 34.53 -0.02 20.06
C VAL A 275 34.23 -0.71 18.73
N ASP A 276 33.51 -1.83 18.71
CA ASP A 276 33.14 -2.52 17.48
C ASP A 276 32.22 -1.66 16.59
N LEU A 277 31.30 -0.90 17.19
CA LEU A 277 30.46 0.07 16.48
C LEU A 277 31.32 1.19 15.85
N LEU A 278 32.23 1.79 16.62
CA LEU A 278 33.17 2.81 16.11
C LEU A 278 34.08 2.27 15.00
N LEU A 279 34.53 1.03 15.12
CA LEU A 279 35.37 0.37 14.11
C LEU A 279 34.58 0.07 12.83
N ALA A 280 33.27 -0.19 12.93
CA ALA A 280 32.38 -0.37 11.79
C ALA A 280 32.09 0.98 11.08
N GLU A 281 31.90 2.06 11.84
CA GLU A 281 31.80 3.41 11.27
C GLU A 281 33.10 3.80 10.55
N GLY A 282 34.26 3.51 11.16
CA GLY A 282 35.56 3.74 10.56
C GLY A 282 35.78 2.99 9.25
N ASP A 283 35.29 1.74 9.15
CA ASP A 283 35.35 0.98 7.89
C ASP A 283 34.52 1.61 6.78
N ARG A 284 33.37 2.20 7.14
CA ARG A 284 32.45 2.86 6.22
C ARG A 284 32.83 4.29 5.87
N PHE A 285 33.96 4.79 6.37
CA PHE A 285 34.39 6.16 6.11
C PHE A 285 34.55 6.46 4.62
N SER A 286 35.01 5.48 3.82
CA SER A 286 35.10 5.64 2.36
C SER A 286 33.73 5.76 1.70
N ASP A 287 32.69 5.14 2.25
CA ASP A 287 31.35 5.16 1.68
C ASP A 287 30.73 6.56 1.75
N ILE A 288 31.19 7.43 2.67
CA ILE A 288 30.72 8.81 2.79
C ILE A 288 31.01 9.62 1.52
N PHE A 289 32.11 9.33 0.82
CA PHE A 289 32.50 10.03 -0.41
C PHE A 289 31.99 9.34 -1.68
N ASP A 290 31.48 8.12 -1.55
CA ASP A 290 30.94 7.36 -2.67
C ASP A 290 29.48 7.76 -2.91
N ILE A 291 29.19 8.42 -4.03
CA ILE A 291 27.84 8.91 -4.38
C ILE A 291 26.81 7.77 -4.41
N GLU A 292 27.20 6.53 -4.67
CA GLU A 292 26.28 5.39 -4.70
C GLU A 292 25.96 4.85 -3.30
N ARG A 293 26.85 5.06 -2.32
CA ARG A 293 26.76 4.44 -0.98
C ARG A 293 26.60 5.43 0.17
N ALA A 294 26.88 6.71 -0.07
CA ALA A 294 26.82 7.74 0.94
C ALA A 294 25.42 7.79 1.57
N PRO A 295 25.29 7.89 2.91
CA PRO A 295 24.00 8.12 3.55
C PRO A 295 23.36 9.44 3.07
N GLU A 296 22.03 9.54 3.10
CA GLU A 296 21.31 10.70 2.56
C GLU A 296 21.80 12.04 3.13
N GLY A 297 22.00 12.13 4.45
CA GLY A 297 22.49 13.36 5.08
C GLY A 297 23.87 13.81 4.56
N PHE A 298 24.69 12.89 4.06
CA PHE A 298 25.96 13.25 3.40
C PHE A 298 25.77 13.60 1.93
N LEU A 299 24.75 13.08 1.24
CA LEU A 299 24.42 13.51 -0.13
C LEU A 299 24.07 14.99 -0.17
N ASP A 300 23.32 15.49 0.82
CA ASP A 300 22.98 16.91 0.91
C ASP A 300 24.24 17.77 1.10
N LEU A 301 25.19 17.30 1.90
CA LEU A 301 26.49 17.98 2.08
C LEU A 301 27.35 17.93 0.82
N ILE A 302 27.37 16.80 0.11
CA ILE A 302 28.08 16.66 -1.18
C ILE A 302 27.49 17.62 -2.20
N LEU A 303 26.16 17.68 -2.32
CA LEU A 303 25.48 18.61 -3.23
C LEU A 303 25.75 20.07 -2.85
N HIS A 304 25.80 20.38 -1.56
CA HIS A 304 26.18 21.71 -1.08
C HIS A 304 27.62 22.08 -1.45
N ASP A 305 28.58 21.17 -1.26
CA ASP A 305 29.99 21.37 -1.62
C ASP A 305 30.19 21.51 -3.14
N LEU A 306 29.43 20.72 -3.93
CA LEU A 306 29.38 20.85 -5.38
C LEU A 306 28.66 22.14 -5.86
N GLY A 307 28.04 22.89 -4.95
CA GLY A 307 27.43 24.18 -5.24
C GLY A 307 26.01 24.11 -5.84
N ASN A 308 25.24 23.06 -5.52
CA ASN A 308 23.90 22.84 -6.07
C ASN A 308 23.04 24.12 -6.03
N PRO A 309 22.66 24.67 -7.20
CA PRO A 309 21.91 25.92 -7.31
C PRO A 309 20.40 25.72 -7.29
N PHE A 310 19.93 24.48 -7.39
CA PHE A 310 18.54 24.16 -7.59
C PHE A 310 17.81 24.06 -6.23
N PRO A 311 16.76 24.86 -6.00
CA PRO A 311 16.01 24.87 -4.73
C PRO A 311 14.95 23.76 -4.68
N PHE A 312 15.13 22.68 -5.43
CA PHE A 312 14.15 21.61 -5.56
C PHE A 312 14.30 20.61 -4.41
N ASP A 313 13.17 20.17 -3.86
CA ASP A 313 13.16 19.04 -2.96
C ASP A 313 13.28 17.76 -3.78
N LEU A 314 14.36 17.01 -3.57
CA LEU A 314 14.72 15.85 -4.37
C LEU A 314 14.71 14.61 -3.47
N GLY A 315 14.17 13.50 -3.97
CA GLY A 315 14.33 12.22 -3.28
C GLY A 315 15.80 11.77 -3.28
N GLU A 316 16.14 10.81 -2.41
CA GLU A 316 17.50 10.29 -2.26
C GLU A 316 18.12 9.87 -3.61
N LEU A 317 17.35 9.17 -4.43
CA LEU A 317 17.83 8.66 -5.72
C LEU A 317 18.12 9.79 -6.72
N ASP A 318 17.32 10.85 -6.71
CA ASP A 318 17.52 12.02 -7.56
C ASP A 318 18.67 12.89 -7.08
N LYS A 319 18.89 12.99 -5.75
CA LYS A 319 20.09 13.62 -5.16
C LYS A 319 21.36 12.92 -5.64
N ARG A 320 21.40 11.57 -5.64
CA ARG A 320 22.56 10.79 -6.14
C ARG A 320 22.79 11.04 -7.62
N ARG A 321 21.74 10.97 -8.42
CA ARG A 321 21.81 11.25 -9.86
C ARG A 321 22.32 12.67 -10.12
N LEU A 322 21.81 13.66 -9.40
CA LEU A 322 22.21 15.04 -9.55
C LEU A 322 23.69 15.19 -9.21
N ALA A 323 24.17 14.65 -8.09
CA ALA A 323 25.58 14.72 -7.71
C ALA A 323 26.51 14.14 -8.79
N SER A 324 26.08 13.10 -9.50
CA SER A 324 26.86 12.49 -10.59
C SER A 324 26.92 13.34 -11.87
N VAL A 325 25.88 14.13 -12.17
CA VAL A 325 25.74 14.87 -13.44
C VAL A 325 26.04 16.36 -13.28
N LEU A 326 25.96 16.92 -12.07
CA LEU A 326 26.04 18.35 -11.79
C LEU A 326 27.31 19.02 -12.36
N VAL A 327 28.47 18.36 -12.28
CA VAL A 327 29.73 18.86 -12.86
C VAL A 327 29.64 18.99 -14.38
N GLU A 328 28.98 18.04 -15.05
CA GLU A 328 28.78 18.10 -16.49
C GLU A 328 27.74 19.16 -16.87
N MET A 329 26.70 19.35 -16.05
CA MET A 329 25.75 20.47 -16.22
C MET A 329 26.46 21.83 -16.14
N TYR A 330 27.42 21.99 -15.22
CA TYR A 330 28.21 23.21 -15.16
C TYR A 330 29.03 23.47 -16.43
N ARG A 331 29.54 22.41 -17.07
CA ARG A 331 30.29 22.53 -18.34
C ARG A 331 29.40 22.91 -19.51
N GLN A 332 28.15 22.47 -19.50
CA GLN A 332 27.17 22.74 -20.54
C GLN A 332 26.38 24.04 -20.29
N LYS A 333 26.64 24.72 -19.17
CA LYS A 333 26.01 25.99 -18.85
C LYS A 333 26.22 27.01 -19.96
N GLY A 334 25.15 27.68 -20.34
CA GLY A 334 25.14 28.66 -21.43
C GLY A 334 24.89 28.07 -22.82
N THR A 335 24.61 26.77 -22.94
CA THR A 335 24.27 26.11 -24.20
C THR A 335 22.82 25.65 -24.22
N ALA A 336 22.21 25.62 -25.41
CA ALA A 336 20.86 25.07 -25.61
C ALA A 336 20.77 23.61 -25.13
N VAL A 337 21.75 22.79 -25.51
CA VAL A 337 21.87 21.39 -25.09
C VAL A 337 21.92 21.23 -23.57
N GLY A 338 22.59 22.14 -22.85
CA GLY A 338 22.63 22.14 -21.40
C GLY A 338 21.25 22.42 -20.76
N ILE A 339 20.48 23.34 -21.34
CA ILE A 339 19.11 23.65 -20.91
C ILE A 339 18.18 22.45 -21.17
N GLU A 340 18.25 21.86 -22.36
CA GLU A 340 17.49 20.66 -22.75
C GLU A 340 17.76 19.48 -21.81
N ASN A 341 19.04 19.14 -21.59
CA ASN A 341 19.43 18.03 -20.73
C ASN A 341 18.98 18.24 -19.27
N ALA A 342 19.03 19.47 -18.77
CA ALA A 342 18.64 19.79 -17.39
C ALA A 342 17.13 19.65 -17.18
N ILE A 343 16.33 20.18 -18.11
CA ILE A 343 14.86 20.07 -18.05
C ILE A 343 14.43 18.61 -18.16
N ARG A 344 15.06 17.87 -19.08
CA ARG A 344 14.85 16.42 -19.20
C ARG A 344 15.22 15.66 -17.93
N PHE A 345 16.32 16.03 -17.28
CA PHE A 345 16.79 15.39 -16.06
C PHE A 345 15.82 15.56 -14.89
N PHE A 346 15.33 16.78 -14.64
CA PHE A 346 14.49 17.07 -13.47
C PHE A 346 13.01 16.76 -13.69
N LEU A 347 12.50 16.95 -14.90
CA LEU A 347 11.05 16.87 -15.17
C LEU A 347 10.69 15.70 -16.08
N GLY A 348 11.66 15.06 -16.73
CA GLY A 348 11.41 14.03 -17.74
C GLY A 348 10.76 14.59 -19.02
N ILE A 349 10.80 15.91 -19.21
CA ILE A 349 10.18 16.61 -20.34
C ILE A 349 11.25 16.86 -21.40
N ASP A 350 10.95 16.48 -22.64
CA ASP A 350 11.77 16.83 -23.79
C ASP A 350 11.37 18.21 -24.33
N ILE A 351 12.35 19.08 -24.54
CA ILE A 351 12.14 20.39 -25.19
C ILE A 351 12.12 20.18 -26.70
N THR A 352 11.11 20.74 -27.36
CA THR A 352 10.94 20.63 -28.80
C THR A 352 11.94 21.50 -29.56
N ALA A 353 12.10 22.75 -29.11
CA ALA A 353 13.06 23.69 -29.67
C ALA A 353 13.41 24.81 -28.68
N ILE A 354 14.61 25.37 -28.85
CA ILE A 354 15.01 26.66 -28.27
C ILE A 354 15.23 27.62 -29.45
N THR A 355 14.31 28.54 -29.66
CA THR A 355 14.26 29.41 -30.84
C THR A 355 14.64 30.84 -30.49
N PRO A 356 15.31 31.59 -31.39
CA PRO A 356 15.51 33.02 -31.20
C PRO A 356 14.18 33.74 -31.09
N PHE A 357 14.05 34.65 -30.13
CA PHE A 357 12.83 35.42 -29.94
C PHE A 357 12.55 36.27 -31.20
N ASN A 358 11.43 35.99 -31.85
CA ASN A 358 11.02 36.70 -33.06
C ASN A 358 9.86 37.66 -32.71
N GLY A 359 10.20 38.75 -32.04
CA GLY A 359 9.23 39.80 -31.74
C GLY A 359 8.76 40.50 -33.01
N ALA A 360 7.47 40.84 -33.08
CA ALA A 360 6.95 41.70 -34.15
C ALA A 360 7.63 43.07 -34.07
N THR A 361 8.54 43.35 -35.01
CA THR A 361 9.17 44.66 -35.15
C THR A 361 8.28 45.56 -36.00
N LEU A 362 8.02 46.78 -35.53
CA LEU A 362 7.25 47.79 -36.23
C LEU A 362 7.87 48.11 -37.60
N VAL A 363 7.09 47.98 -38.67
CA VAL A 363 7.52 48.35 -40.02
C VAL A 363 6.95 49.73 -40.35
N LEU A 364 7.84 50.72 -40.45
CA LEU A 364 7.47 52.11 -40.69
C LEU A 364 6.73 52.24 -42.03
N GLY A 365 5.44 52.59 -41.98
CA GLY A 365 4.58 52.75 -43.16
C GLY A 365 3.63 51.58 -43.44
N GLU A 366 3.74 50.49 -42.69
CA GLU A 366 2.82 49.34 -42.77
C GLU A 366 2.02 49.16 -41.49
N SER A 367 2.62 49.33 -40.31
CA SER A 367 1.92 49.19 -39.02
C SER A 367 1.05 50.42 -38.67
N GLU A 368 -0.20 50.20 -38.29
CA GLU A 368 -1.20 51.20 -37.92
C GLU A 368 -1.28 51.44 -36.40
N LEU A 369 -1.14 52.71 -36.00
CA LEU A 369 -1.22 53.15 -34.60
C LEU A 369 -2.58 52.77 -33.99
N GLY A 370 -2.59 51.80 -33.07
CA GLY A 370 -3.78 51.36 -32.33
C GLY A 370 -4.47 50.09 -32.86
N VAL A 371 -3.93 49.46 -33.91
CA VAL A 371 -4.43 48.17 -34.44
C VAL A 371 -3.38 47.07 -34.25
N ASP A 372 -2.23 47.21 -34.90
CA ASP A 372 -1.08 46.30 -34.86
C ASP A 372 0.19 47.02 -34.36
N TRP A 373 -0.02 48.14 -33.67
CA TRP A 373 1.04 48.94 -33.05
C TRP A 373 1.50 48.29 -31.74
N GLU A 374 2.49 47.40 -31.85
CA GLU A 374 3.19 46.86 -30.70
C GLU A 374 4.56 47.55 -30.55
N LEU A 375 4.80 48.16 -29.39
CA LEU A 375 6.11 48.74 -29.06
C LEU A 375 7.06 47.60 -28.71
N GLY A 376 7.66 47.00 -29.75
CA GLY A 376 8.60 45.90 -29.61
C GLY A 376 9.87 46.27 -28.84
N PRO A 377 10.58 45.28 -28.26
CA PRO A 377 11.86 45.51 -27.61
C PRO A 377 12.91 45.98 -28.64
N SER A 378 13.97 46.64 -28.19
CA SER A 378 15.05 47.09 -29.10
C SER A 378 15.65 45.92 -29.90
N ASP A 379 16.09 46.17 -31.14
CA ASP A 379 16.79 45.18 -31.98
C ASP A 379 17.94 44.45 -31.27
N GLN A 380 18.60 45.14 -30.33
CA GLN A 380 19.67 44.56 -29.53
C GLN A 380 19.14 43.52 -28.53
N PHE A 381 17.98 43.74 -27.93
CA PHE A 381 17.34 42.80 -27.02
C PHE A 381 16.89 41.54 -27.76
N ALA A 382 16.21 41.70 -28.91
CA ALA A 382 15.72 40.57 -29.71
C ALA A 382 16.85 39.62 -30.15
N ARG A 383 18.05 40.16 -30.43
CA ARG A 383 19.24 39.36 -30.78
C ARG A 383 19.78 38.48 -29.64
N TYR A 384 19.46 38.81 -28.39
CA TYR A 384 19.89 38.08 -27.21
C TYR A 384 18.72 37.44 -26.45
N ALA A 385 17.53 37.42 -27.05
CA ALA A 385 16.34 36.83 -26.48
C ALA A 385 16.01 35.49 -27.16
N PHE A 386 15.45 34.55 -26.39
CA PHE A 386 15.04 33.24 -26.89
C PHE A 386 13.81 32.71 -26.16
N ASP A 387 13.09 31.84 -26.84
CA ASP A 387 11.92 31.12 -26.34
C ASP A 387 12.25 29.63 -26.19
N VAL A 388 11.52 28.97 -25.30
CA VAL A 388 11.62 27.53 -25.06
C VAL A 388 10.28 26.89 -25.38
N GLU A 389 10.27 25.94 -26.30
CA GLU A 389 9.05 25.29 -26.80
C GLU A 389 8.93 23.86 -26.23
N VAL A 390 7.74 23.51 -25.74
CA VAL A 390 7.40 22.16 -25.27
C VAL A 390 6.13 21.66 -25.97
N ASP A 391 6.03 20.35 -26.19
CA ASP A 391 4.89 19.72 -26.90
C ASP A 391 3.76 19.26 -25.96
N ILE A 392 3.91 19.46 -24.65
CA ILE A 392 2.94 19.03 -23.64
C ILE A 392 2.44 20.20 -22.79
N PRO A 393 1.15 20.20 -22.39
CA PRO A 393 0.64 21.19 -21.46
C PRO A 393 1.27 20.98 -20.08
N LEU A 394 1.80 22.05 -19.50
CA LEU A 394 2.51 22.01 -18.23
C LEU A 394 1.58 22.34 -17.05
N SER A 395 1.91 21.83 -15.87
CA SER A 395 1.38 22.30 -14.59
C SER A 395 2.05 23.60 -14.16
N THR A 396 1.44 24.34 -13.23
CA THR A 396 2.03 25.57 -12.66
C THR A 396 3.39 25.32 -12.01
N THR A 397 3.57 24.15 -11.38
CA THR A 397 4.82 23.75 -10.75
C THR A 397 5.91 23.50 -11.79
N GLU A 398 5.60 22.72 -12.83
CA GLU A 398 6.55 22.43 -13.93
C GLU A 398 6.97 23.72 -14.65
N ARG A 399 6.03 24.63 -14.93
CA ARG A 399 6.36 25.96 -15.48
C ARG A 399 7.38 26.67 -14.61
N SER A 400 7.12 26.78 -13.30
CA SER A 400 8.02 27.47 -12.37
C SER A 400 9.42 26.84 -12.34
N GLN A 401 9.49 25.50 -12.32
CA GLN A 401 10.76 24.76 -12.32
C GLN A 401 11.54 24.93 -13.62
N ILE A 402 10.88 24.86 -14.78
CA ILE A 402 11.50 25.13 -16.09
C ILE A 402 12.08 26.55 -16.10
N ARG A 403 11.32 27.56 -15.69
CA ARG A 403 11.81 28.95 -15.64
C ARG A 403 13.05 29.08 -14.76
N ALA A 404 13.04 28.47 -13.57
CA ALA A 404 14.20 28.48 -12.67
C ALA A 404 15.44 27.80 -13.28
N ILE A 405 15.26 26.67 -13.97
CA ILE A 405 16.35 25.95 -14.66
C ILE A 405 16.93 26.80 -15.80
N VAL A 406 16.07 27.35 -16.66
CA VAL A 406 16.47 28.18 -17.80
C VAL A 406 17.19 29.43 -17.32
N ASP A 407 16.65 30.13 -16.32
CA ASP A 407 17.26 31.35 -15.77
C ASP A 407 18.63 31.08 -15.16
N TYR A 408 18.83 29.91 -14.55
CA TYR A 408 20.11 29.53 -14.00
C TYR A 408 21.13 29.16 -15.07
N LEU A 409 20.72 28.40 -16.10
CA LEU A 409 21.61 27.84 -17.12
C LEU A 409 21.88 28.77 -18.29
N LYS A 410 21.02 29.76 -18.56
CA LYS A 410 21.20 30.69 -19.67
C LYS A 410 22.50 31.51 -19.53
N PRO A 411 23.13 31.91 -20.64
CA PRO A 411 24.20 32.89 -20.59
C PRO A 411 23.72 34.19 -19.93
N ALA A 412 24.57 34.82 -19.11
CA ALA A 412 24.20 36.01 -18.34
C ALA A 412 23.71 37.19 -19.22
N HIS A 413 24.16 37.27 -20.48
CA HIS A 413 23.82 38.33 -21.41
C HIS A 413 22.56 38.04 -22.25
N THR A 414 21.91 36.89 -22.05
CA THR A 414 20.71 36.48 -22.79
C THR A 414 19.45 36.57 -21.95
N HIS A 415 18.30 36.70 -22.61
CA HIS A 415 16.98 36.84 -22.01
C HIS A 415 16.09 35.68 -22.43
N PHE A 416 15.53 35.00 -21.44
CA PHE A 416 14.46 34.03 -21.68
C PHE A 416 13.13 34.78 -21.63
N VAL A 417 12.35 34.70 -22.71
CA VAL A 417 11.10 35.47 -22.85
C VAL A 417 9.91 34.57 -22.59
N ASP A 418 9.60 33.67 -23.54
CA ASP A 418 8.40 32.85 -23.48
C ASP A 418 8.68 31.35 -23.35
N LEU A 419 7.83 30.71 -22.55
CA LEU A 419 7.69 29.25 -22.50
C LEU A 419 6.45 28.91 -23.34
N VAL A 420 6.68 28.39 -24.54
CA VAL A 420 5.63 28.11 -25.51
C VAL A 420 5.12 26.69 -25.28
N GLU A 421 3.85 26.58 -24.93
CA GLU A 421 3.14 25.32 -24.71
C GLU A 421 2.22 25.01 -25.90
N PRO A 422 1.85 23.74 -26.14
CA PRO A 422 0.87 23.43 -27.15
C PRO A 422 -0.42 24.16 -26.80
N SER A 423 -1.01 24.85 -27.77
CA SER A 423 -2.34 25.42 -27.58
C SER A 423 -3.29 24.30 -27.15
N PRO A 424 -4.06 24.46 -26.06
CA PRO A 424 -5.08 23.48 -25.73
C PRO A 424 -5.97 23.27 -26.96
N PRO A 425 -6.41 22.03 -27.26
CA PRO A 425 -7.32 21.80 -28.37
C PRO A 425 -8.51 22.76 -28.20
N ALA A 426 -8.86 23.48 -29.26
CA ALA A 426 -9.88 24.51 -29.21
C ALA A 426 -11.15 23.95 -28.54
N PHE A 427 -11.39 24.34 -27.29
CA PHE A 427 -12.64 24.06 -26.63
C PHE A 427 -13.64 25.05 -27.21
N ILE A 428 -14.46 24.57 -28.15
CA ILE A 428 -15.46 25.40 -28.81
C ILE A 428 -16.62 25.58 -27.82
N ASP A 429 -16.53 26.62 -26.98
CA ASP A 429 -17.56 27.02 -26.00
C ASP A 429 -18.70 27.85 -26.64
N HIS A 430 -18.88 27.77 -27.96
CA HIS A 430 -19.97 28.47 -28.64
C HIS A 430 -20.55 27.64 -29.78
N TRP A 431 -21.87 27.71 -29.93
CA TRP A 431 -22.62 26.96 -30.93
C TRP A 431 -22.19 27.36 -32.35
N GLU A 432 -21.66 26.39 -33.10
CA GLU A 432 -21.23 26.59 -34.48
C GLU A 432 -22.31 26.13 -35.45
N LEU A 433 -22.76 27.05 -36.31
CA LEU A 433 -23.95 26.85 -37.15
C LEU A 433 -23.61 25.90 -38.31
N GLY A 434 -23.98 24.63 -38.14
CA GLY A 434 -23.73 23.54 -39.09
C GLY A 434 -22.97 22.34 -38.49
N SER A 435 -22.37 22.51 -37.31
CA SER A 435 -21.53 21.50 -36.63
C SER A 435 -22.19 20.96 -35.35
N SER A 436 -22.92 21.81 -34.63
CA SER A 436 -23.44 21.49 -33.28
C SER A 436 -24.92 21.11 -33.30
N GLU A 437 -25.27 19.97 -32.67
CA GLU A 437 -26.65 19.46 -32.57
C GLU A 437 -27.35 19.87 -31.26
N LEU A 438 -28.60 20.31 -31.39
CA LEU A 438 -29.42 20.78 -30.28
C LEU A 438 -29.84 19.59 -29.39
N GLY A 439 -29.37 19.55 -28.14
CA GLY A 439 -29.70 18.50 -27.16
C GLY A 439 -28.67 17.37 -27.00
N VAL A 440 -27.54 17.41 -27.71
CA VAL A 440 -26.44 16.42 -27.56
C VAL A 440 -25.19 17.04 -26.94
N THR A 441 -24.80 18.25 -27.38
CA THR A 441 -23.61 18.97 -26.89
C THR A 441 -23.99 20.26 -26.15
N THR A 442 -25.13 20.28 -25.46
CA THR A 442 -25.66 21.49 -24.81
C THR A 442 -25.43 21.43 -23.30
N GLU A 443 -24.48 22.19 -22.78
CA GLU A 443 -24.53 22.69 -21.40
C GLU A 443 -24.82 24.19 -21.46
N LEU A 444 -25.82 24.62 -20.69
CA LEU A 444 -26.30 26.00 -20.65
C LEU A 444 -25.90 26.53 -19.26
N HIS A 445 -24.97 27.47 -19.22
CA HIS A 445 -24.61 28.16 -17.98
C HIS A 445 -25.72 29.09 -17.49
#